data_AF-A0A8H8S1W8-F1
#
_entry.id   AF-A0A8H8S1W8-F1
#
_cell.length_a   1.000
_cell.length_b   1.000
_cell.length_c   1.000
_cell.angle_alpha   90.00
_cell.angle_beta   90.00
_cell.angle_gamma   90.00
#
_symmetry.space_group_name_H-M   'P 1'
#
loop_
_entity.id
_entity.type
_entity.pdbx_description
1 polymer ?
#
loop_
_entity_poly.entity_id
_entity_poly.type
_entity_poly.pdbx_seq_one_letter_code
_entity_poly.pdbx_strand_id
1 'polypeptide(L)'
;MDNPPDAVDEVSSSPTPAPVEDPVSPTECPMDVPIESTKDDAELSDSPKKKGEKDDSKTKEQLWAEKQEQIPKVVDVKWLDFEHFKNRYNPKEGLEIIEVLRGHKQLPNEITKEQKQRKAVKNRNARSVRSKVNSGSTWVQRVRIQSPPIVLLLSRLTGHDDTWSINKPQVFFRPFRTFYYFLPQVKKCLRILEKRWGKANAEGSVENATAVERIQAKLDVEIKAELVIEEDANENDTGDISDPESEDGFALNDDVGPMDPEEAIAGEITDSVIALRNLRKYVQFVEENIMPDWEKAATNTHRRVRFLDLYMYFQPGELL
;
A
#
# COMPACT_ATOMS: atom_id res chain seq x y z
N MET A 1 -31.49 -15.46 65.91
CA MET A 1 -30.08 -15.65 65.52
C MET A 1 -29.77 -14.62 64.45
N ASP A 2 -29.85 -13.33 64.77
CA ASP A 2 -29.00 -12.54 65.68
C ASP A 2 -27.69 -12.10 65.02
N ASN A 3 -27.77 -10.82 64.64
CA ASN A 3 -26.78 -9.76 64.53
C ASN A 3 -25.69 -9.74 63.44
N PRO A 4 -25.60 -8.60 62.71
CA PRO A 4 -24.37 -8.08 62.10
C PRO A 4 -23.57 -7.25 63.13
N PRO A 5 -22.31 -6.89 62.82
CA PRO A 5 -21.82 -5.52 63.07
C PRO A 5 -20.75 -5.11 62.03
N ASP A 6 -20.23 -3.90 61.94
CA ASP A 6 -20.62 -2.54 62.29
C ASP A 6 -19.75 -1.65 61.39
N ALA A 7 -20.20 -0.42 61.20
CA ALA A 7 -19.46 0.65 60.54
C ALA A 7 -18.20 1.06 61.32
N VAL A 8 -17.22 1.64 60.62
CA VAL A 8 -16.47 2.81 61.10
C VAL A 8 -15.91 3.64 59.95
N ASP A 9 -16.12 4.95 60.09
CA ASP A 9 -15.57 6.07 59.33
C ASP A 9 -14.02 6.10 59.32
N GLU A 10 -13.44 6.70 58.28
CA GLU A 10 -12.34 7.65 58.51
C GLU A 10 -12.20 8.70 57.40
N VAL A 11 -12.29 9.94 57.85
CA VAL A 11 -12.05 11.21 57.15
C VAL A 11 -10.54 11.44 57.05
N SER A 12 -10.00 11.85 55.89
CA SER A 12 -8.81 12.71 55.89
C SER A 12 -8.56 13.45 54.56
N SER A 13 -8.85 14.76 54.60
CA SER A 13 -7.93 15.88 54.32
C SER A 13 -7.17 15.95 52.99
N SER A 14 -7.53 16.96 52.18
CA SER A 14 -6.69 17.63 51.18
C SER A 14 -5.48 18.34 51.81
N PRO A 15 -4.44 18.68 51.00
CA PRO A 15 -4.28 20.11 50.70
C PRO A 15 -3.70 20.43 49.30
N THR A 16 -4.21 21.52 48.73
CA THR A 16 -3.58 22.35 47.68
C THR A 16 -2.72 23.43 48.35
N PRO A 17 -1.54 23.77 47.82
CA PRO A 17 -1.27 25.14 47.33
C PRO A 17 -0.28 25.13 46.14
N ALA A 18 0.05 26.15 45.37
CA ALA A 18 -0.33 27.54 45.09
C ALA A 18 0.46 27.95 43.81
N PRO A 19 0.14 29.07 43.13
CA PRO A 19 0.77 29.49 41.88
C PRO A 19 2.01 30.36 42.11
N VAL A 20 2.90 30.44 41.10
CA VAL A 20 4.01 31.40 41.07
C VAL A 20 4.02 32.11 39.72
N GLU A 21 3.97 33.43 39.78
CA GLU A 21 3.99 34.39 38.67
C GLU A 21 5.42 34.74 38.21
N ASP A 22 5.48 35.39 37.04
CA ASP A 22 6.62 35.86 36.23
C ASP A 22 7.56 36.89 36.94
N PRO A 23 8.71 37.27 36.32
CA PRO A 23 8.69 38.41 35.38
C PRO A 23 9.75 38.41 34.23
N VAL A 24 9.32 38.92 33.06
CA VAL A 24 9.90 40.00 32.21
C VAL A 24 11.42 40.07 31.97
N SER A 25 11.85 40.03 30.69
CA SER A 25 12.54 41.17 30.01
C SER A 25 12.80 40.95 28.51
N PRO A 26 12.66 42.00 27.67
CA PRO A 26 12.92 41.98 26.23
C PRO A 26 14.34 42.50 25.90
N THR A 27 14.92 42.09 24.78
CA THR A 27 16.13 42.73 24.24
C THR A 27 16.08 42.78 22.72
N GLU A 28 15.68 43.97 22.25
CA GLU A 28 16.25 44.80 21.19
C GLU A 28 16.92 44.13 19.95
N CYS A 29 16.35 44.47 18.79
CA CYS A 29 16.97 44.46 17.47
C CYS A 29 18.12 45.48 17.38
N PRO A 30 19.05 45.31 16.42
CA PRO A 30 19.22 46.41 15.47
C PRO A 30 19.55 46.02 14.01
N MET A 31 18.87 46.74 13.11
CA MET A 31 19.36 47.53 11.95
C MET A 31 19.97 46.87 10.70
N ASP A 32 19.25 47.15 9.61
CA ASP A 32 19.56 47.31 8.18
C ASP A 32 21.02 47.61 7.76
N VAL A 33 21.43 47.03 6.61
CA VAL A 33 22.17 47.73 5.53
C VAL A 33 21.81 47.14 4.15
N PRO A 34 21.48 47.97 3.14
CA PRO A 34 21.21 47.58 1.75
C PRO A 34 22.43 47.75 0.83
N ILE A 35 22.59 46.89 -0.20
CA ILE A 35 23.47 47.15 -1.35
C ILE A 35 22.79 46.70 -2.65
N GLU A 36 22.66 47.68 -3.56
CA GLU A 36 22.20 47.61 -4.94
C GLU A 36 23.27 47.05 -5.93
N SER A 37 22.81 46.83 -7.17
CA SER A 37 23.57 46.84 -8.44
C SER A 37 24.27 45.52 -8.80
N THR A 38 24.23 44.99 -10.03
CA THR A 38 23.94 45.58 -11.35
C THR A 38 23.67 44.45 -12.35
N LYS A 39 22.82 44.78 -13.33
CA LYS A 39 22.55 44.10 -14.60
C LYS A 39 23.75 44.29 -15.54
N ASP A 40 24.07 43.31 -16.39
CA ASP A 40 24.55 43.56 -17.77
C ASP A 40 24.48 42.29 -18.63
N ASP A 41 24.00 42.51 -19.85
CA ASP A 41 23.68 41.56 -20.92
C ASP A 41 24.93 41.11 -21.70
N ALA A 42 24.90 39.87 -22.23
CA ALA A 42 25.69 39.50 -23.40
C ALA A 42 25.06 38.28 -24.12
N GLU A 43 24.32 38.55 -25.19
CA GLU A 43 24.02 37.58 -26.25
C GLU A 43 25.19 37.48 -27.25
N LEU A 44 25.51 36.27 -27.70
CA LEU A 44 25.57 35.80 -29.12
C LEU A 44 26.53 34.61 -29.26
N SER A 45 26.05 33.49 -29.82
CA SER A 45 26.52 32.94 -31.10
C SER A 45 26.06 31.49 -31.31
N ASP A 46 26.07 31.09 -32.58
CA ASP A 46 25.13 30.21 -33.26
C ASP A 46 25.83 28.94 -33.80
N SER A 47 25.16 27.78 -33.66
CA SER A 47 25.21 26.56 -34.51
C SER A 47 26.49 25.68 -34.61
N PRO A 48 26.44 24.47 -35.22
CA PRO A 48 25.60 23.29 -34.90
C PRO A 48 26.44 21.98 -34.85
N LYS A 49 26.01 20.91 -34.14
CA LYS A 49 26.53 19.54 -34.41
C LYS A 49 25.59 18.42 -33.95
N LYS A 50 25.11 17.66 -34.94
CA LYS A 50 24.47 16.35 -34.85
C LYS A 50 25.15 15.42 -33.83
N LYS A 51 24.35 14.76 -32.99
CA LYS A 51 24.44 13.32 -32.71
C LYS A 51 23.05 12.84 -32.33
N GLY A 52 22.58 11.79 -33.01
CA GLY A 52 21.37 11.09 -32.61
C GLY A 52 21.60 10.50 -31.22
N GLU A 53 20.95 11.11 -30.25
CA GLU A 53 20.92 10.66 -28.87
C GLU A 53 19.76 9.68 -28.79
N LYS A 54 20.08 8.39 -28.70
CA LYS A 54 19.12 7.42 -28.19
C LYS A 54 18.89 7.82 -26.74
N ASP A 55 17.67 8.28 -26.46
CA ASP A 55 17.20 8.61 -25.14
C ASP A 55 17.11 7.31 -24.30
N ASP A 56 18.23 6.92 -23.70
CA ASP A 56 18.36 5.80 -22.77
C ASP A 56 18.41 6.34 -21.31
N SER A 57 17.64 7.39 -21.00
CA SER A 57 17.58 7.97 -19.66
C SER A 57 16.59 7.22 -18.73
N LYS A 58 16.62 5.89 -18.70
CA LYS A 58 15.98 5.16 -17.60
C LYS A 58 16.78 5.38 -16.32
N THR A 59 16.14 5.91 -15.27
CA THR A 59 16.79 6.08 -13.96
C THR A 59 17.17 4.72 -13.37
N LYS A 60 18.22 4.69 -12.54
CA LYS A 60 18.67 3.45 -11.86
C LYS A 60 17.55 2.74 -11.09
N GLU A 61 16.57 3.50 -10.58
CA GLU A 61 15.39 3.00 -9.88
C GLU A 61 14.41 2.30 -10.83
N GLN A 62 14.15 2.87 -12.01
CA GLN A 62 13.33 2.24 -13.06
C GLN A 62 13.95 0.94 -13.56
N LEU A 63 15.26 0.92 -13.82
CA LEU A 63 15.98 -0.29 -14.23
C LEU A 63 15.93 -1.39 -13.15
N TRP A 64 15.86 -0.99 -11.88
CA TRP A 64 15.74 -1.93 -10.78
C TRP A 64 14.32 -2.48 -10.64
N ALA A 65 13.30 -1.63 -10.80
CA ALA A 65 11.90 -2.05 -10.83
C ALA A 65 11.63 -3.05 -11.97
N GLU A 66 12.09 -2.75 -13.18
CA GLU A 66 11.94 -3.61 -14.37
C GLU A 66 12.62 -4.98 -14.17
N LYS A 67 13.80 -5.02 -13.52
CA LYS A 67 14.45 -6.29 -13.17
C LYS A 67 13.67 -7.10 -12.14
N GLN A 68 12.93 -6.47 -11.23
CA GLN A 68 12.13 -7.19 -10.25
C GLN A 68 10.85 -7.77 -10.86
N GLU A 69 10.29 -7.12 -11.88
CA GLU A 69 9.13 -7.65 -12.61
C GLU A 69 9.44 -8.99 -13.29
N GLN A 70 10.70 -9.21 -13.67
CA GLN A 70 11.16 -10.46 -14.30
C GLN A 70 11.39 -11.60 -13.31
N ILE A 71 11.48 -11.34 -12.00
CA ILE A 71 11.74 -12.40 -11.01
C ILE A 71 10.43 -13.12 -10.69
N PRO A 72 10.39 -14.47 -10.79
CA PRO A 72 9.19 -15.22 -10.44
C PRO A 72 8.74 -14.94 -9.00
N LYS A 73 7.47 -14.55 -8.86
CA LYS A 73 6.86 -14.26 -7.56
C LYS A 73 6.63 -15.54 -6.78
N VAL A 74 6.93 -15.51 -5.48
CA VAL A 74 6.72 -16.61 -4.55
C VAL A 74 5.27 -16.57 -4.08
N VAL A 75 4.56 -17.69 -4.24
CA VAL A 75 3.15 -17.84 -3.82
C VAL A 75 3.07 -18.00 -2.30
N ASP A 76 3.37 -16.93 -1.57
CA ASP A 76 3.26 -16.89 -0.11
C ASP A 76 2.88 -15.49 0.42
N VAL A 77 2.63 -15.41 1.73
CA VAL A 77 2.31 -14.19 2.46
C VAL A 77 3.49 -13.82 3.38
N LYS A 78 4.01 -12.60 3.24
CA LYS A 78 5.09 -12.09 4.09
C LYS A 78 4.59 -11.03 5.07
N TRP A 79 4.95 -11.18 6.34
CA TRP A 79 4.66 -10.18 7.37
C TRP A 79 5.88 -9.31 7.61
N LEU A 80 5.69 -7.99 7.54
CA LEU A 80 6.75 -6.98 7.56
C LEU A 80 6.49 -5.92 8.64
N ASP A 81 7.58 -5.34 9.14
CA ASP A 81 7.55 -4.08 9.89
C ASP A 81 7.47 -2.87 8.93
N PHE A 82 7.41 -1.65 9.48
CA PHE A 82 7.30 -0.46 8.63
C PHE A 82 8.48 -0.25 7.70
N GLU A 83 9.70 -0.51 8.19
CA GLU A 83 10.95 -0.28 7.46
C GLU A 83 11.03 -1.17 6.23
N HIS A 84 10.81 -2.48 6.38
CA HIS A 84 10.86 -3.44 5.27
C HIS A 84 9.63 -3.37 4.37
N PHE A 85 8.48 -2.88 4.87
CA PHE A 85 7.30 -2.68 4.03
C PHE A 85 7.49 -1.49 3.08
N LYS A 86 8.13 -0.40 3.53
CA LYS A 86 8.38 0.78 2.70
C LYS A 86 9.63 0.65 1.84
N ASN A 87 10.66 -0.03 2.34
CA ASN A 87 11.97 -0.09 1.70
C ASN A 87 12.34 -1.53 1.35
N ARG A 88 12.90 -1.71 0.15
CA ARG A 88 13.44 -2.99 -0.32
C ARG A 88 14.96 -2.88 -0.28
N TYR A 89 15.62 -3.67 0.56
CA TYR A 89 17.07 -3.59 0.77
C TYR A 89 17.84 -4.61 -0.07
N ASN A 90 17.17 -5.66 -0.54
CA ASN A 90 17.78 -6.68 -1.37
C ASN A 90 16.86 -7.10 -2.54
N PRO A 91 17.42 -7.62 -3.64
CA PRO A 91 16.62 -8.02 -4.81
C PRO A 91 15.73 -9.25 -4.56
N LYS A 92 15.92 -9.95 -3.44
CA LYS A 92 15.12 -11.12 -3.02
C LYS A 92 13.93 -10.72 -2.13
N GLU A 93 13.86 -9.46 -1.70
CA GLU A 93 12.74 -8.89 -0.98
C GLU A 93 11.71 -8.39 -1.98
N GLY A 94 10.44 -8.48 -1.59
CA GLY A 94 9.35 -8.13 -2.48
C GLY A 94 9.02 -9.18 -3.51
N LEU A 95 9.31 -10.47 -3.26
CA LEU A 95 8.93 -11.54 -4.20
C LEU A 95 7.62 -12.21 -3.83
N GLU A 96 7.18 -12.10 -2.58
CA GLU A 96 5.95 -12.69 -2.10
C GLU A 96 4.73 -11.98 -2.70
N ILE A 97 3.76 -12.77 -3.16
CA ILE A 97 2.55 -12.24 -3.83
C ILE A 97 1.71 -11.34 -2.92
N ILE A 98 1.82 -11.50 -1.59
CA ILE A 98 1.13 -10.69 -0.59
C ILE A 98 2.16 -10.28 0.47
N GLU A 99 2.30 -8.97 0.70
CA GLU A 99 3.07 -8.42 1.80
C GLU A 99 2.14 -7.70 2.77
N VAL A 100 2.34 -7.89 4.07
CA VAL A 100 1.46 -7.37 5.11
C VAL A 100 2.26 -6.51 6.07
N LEU A 101 1.90 -5.22 6.17
CA LEU A 101 2.40 -4.36 7.22
C LEU A 101 1.73 -4.72 8.54
N ARG A 102 2.52 -5.15 9.51
CA ARG A 102 2.07 -5.50 10.85
C ARG A 102 1.80 -4.24 11.69
N GLY A 103 0.54 -4.00 11.97
CA GLY A 103 0.09 -3.01 12.93
C GLY A 103 0.40 -3.43 14.36
N HIS A 104 0.91 -2.48 15.16
CA HIS A 104 1.22 -2.65 16.57
C HIS A 104 1.32 -1.27 17.24
N LYS A 105 1.30 -1.20 18.57
CA LYS A 105 1.27 0.08 19.33
C LYS A 105 2.49 0.99 19.08
N GLN A 106 3.63 0.43 18.70
CA GLN A 106 4.87 1.18 18.44
C GLN A 106 5.03 1.58 16.96
N LEU A 107 4.09 1.22 16.08
CA LEU A 107 4.15 1.56 14.66
C LEU A 107 4.39 3.07 14.40
N PRO A 108 3.76 4.02 15.12
CA PRO A 108 4.04 5.44 14.94
C PRO A 108 5.51 5.82 15.20
N ASN A 109 6.18 5.13 16.14
CA ASN A 109 7.59 5.34 16.43
C ASN A 109 8.47 4.83 15.29
N GLU A 110 8.11 3.69 14.68
CA GLU A 110 8.80 3.16 13.51
C GLU A 110 8.68 4.13 12.32
N ILE A 111 7.48 4.65 12.07
CA ILE A 111 7.21 5.66 11.02
C ILE A 111 8.07 6.90 11.25
N THR A 112 8.02 7.45 12.46
CA THR A 112 8.77 8.67 12.81
C THR A 112 10.28 8.44 12.69
N LYS A 113 10.78 7.27 13.11
CA LYS A 113 12.19 6.91 13.02
C LYS A 113 12.64 6.81 11.56
N GLU A 114 11.87 6.14 10.72
CA GLU A 114 12.15 5.96 9.29
C GLU A 114 12.16 7.31 8.56
N GLN A 115 11.17 8.17 8.81
CA GLN A 115 11.10 9.52 8.25
C GLN A 115 12.30 10.38 8.67
N LYS A 116 12.70 10.31 9.96
CA LYS A 116 13.90 10.98 10.46
C LYS A 116 15.17 10.46 9.77
N GLN A 117 15.27 9.15 9.54
CA GLN A 117 16.39 8.56 8.81
C GLN A 117 16.44 9.04 7.35
N ARG A 118 15.31 9.12 6.64
CA ARG A 118 15.29 9.68 5.27
C ARG A 118 15.77 11.13 5.23
N LYS A 119 15.33 11.95 6.19
CA LYS A 119 15.78 13.35 6.31
C LYS A 119 17.27 13.43 6.68
N ALA A 120 17.76 12.54 7.54
CA ALA A 120 19.16 12.49 7.95
C ALA A 120 20.09 11.96 6.85
N VAL A 121 19.64 11.01 6.01
CA VAL A 121 20.45 10.44 4.91
C VAL A 121 20.75 11.46 3.80
N LYS A 122 19.96 12.54 3.66
CA LYS A 122 20.39 13.71 2.86
C LYS A 122 21.71 14.31 3.36
N ASN A 123 22.12 14.02 4.60
CA ASN A 123 23.40 14.35 5.21
C ASN A 123 24.08 13.10 5.83
N ARG A 124 24.64 12.24 4.98
CA ARG A 124 25.57 11.11 5.28
C ARG A 124 24.98 9.89 6.03
N ASN A 125 24.90 8.78 5.28
CA ASN A 125 25.06 7.36 5.68
C ASN A 125 24.67 6.99 7.13
N ALA A 126 23.38 6.76 7.38
CA ALA A 126 22.91 6.13 8.60
C ALA A 126 22.78 4.60 8.42
N ARG A 127 23.41 3.81 9.30
CA ARG A 127 23.15 2.37 9.41
C ARG A 127 21.80 2.15 10.08
N SER A 128 20.99 1.29 9.46
CA SER A 128 19.74 0.80 10.04
C SER A 128 20.03 0.00 11.32
N VAL A 129 19.32 0.33 12.40
CA VAL A 129 19.30 -0.44 13.64
C VAL A 129 17.94 -1.10 13.72
N ARG A 130 17.89 -2.44 13.62
CA ARG A 130 16.66 -3.25 13.72
C ARG A 130 15.85 -2.87 14.96
N SER A 131 14.56 -2.53 14.79
CA SER A 131 13.64 -2.47 15.92
C SER A 131 13.38 -3.89 16.42
N LYS A 132 13.43 -4.08 17.74
CA LYS A 132 13.05 -5.35 18.37
C LYS A 132 11.54 -5.30 18.58
N VAL A 133 10.79 -5.99 17.73
CA VAL A 133 9.32 -6.04 17.83
C VAL A 133 8.93 -6.75 19.12
N ASN A 134 8.30 -6.02 20.04
CA ASN A 134 7.68 -6.61 21.24
C ASN A 134 6.36 -7.29 20.86
N SER A 135 6.17 -8.52 21.35
CA SER A 135 5.02 -9.42 21.15
C SER A 135 3.72 -8.92 21.81
N GLY A 136 3.31 -7.69 21.52
CA GLY A 136 1.99 -7.18 21.90
C GLY A 136 0.88 -7.63 20.95
N SER A 137 -0.35 -7.16 21.17
CA SER A 137 -1.46 -7.30 20.22
C SER A 137 -1.07 -6.69 18.87
N THR A 138 -1.04 -7.51 17.83
CA THR A 138 -0.71 -7.13 16.44
C THR A 138 -1.94 -7.26 15.56
N TRP A 139 -2.05 -6.44 14.52
CA TRP A 139 -3.15 -6.49 13.54
C TRP A 139 -2.64 -6.24 12.12
N VAL A 140 -3.48 -6.45 11.11
CA VAL A 140 -3.18 -6.11 9.71
C VAL A 140 -3.38 -4.61 9.51
N GLN A 141 -2.32 -3.87 9.19
CA GLN A 141 -2.40 -2.41 8.97
C GLN A 141 -2.54 -2.04 7.49
N ARG A 142 -1.72 -2.65 6.63
CA ARG A 142 -1.76 -2.49 5.17
C ARG A 142 -1.46 -3.82 4.52
N VAL A 143 -2.00 -4.05 3.33
CA VAL A 143 -1.72 -5.24 2.53
C VAL A 143 -1.29 -4.79 1.15
N ARG A 144 -0.08 -5.16 0.72
CA ARG A 144 0.38 -4.96 -0.65
C ARG A 144 0.23 -6.26 -1.42
N ILE A 145 -0.49 -6.22 -2.54
CA ILE A 145 -0.63 -7.34 -3.45
C ILE A 145 0.31 -7.10 -4.63
N GLN A 146 1.20 -8.05 -4.86
CA GLN A 146 2.15 -8.01 -5.97
C GLN A 146 1.74 -8.89 -7.13
N SER A 147 0.80 -9.80 -6.94
CA SER A 147 0.38 -10.76 -7.97
C SER A 147 -0.46 -10.09 -9.07
N PRO A 148 0.03 -10.03 -10.33
CA PRO A 148 -0.71 -9.46 -11.46
C PRO A 148 -2.13 -10.04 -11.64
N PRO A 149 -2.35 -11.38 -11.60
CA PRO A 149 -3.69 -11.92 -11.76
C PRO A 149 -4.65 -11.57 -10.62
N ILE A 150 -4.14 -11.24 -9.43
CA ILE A 150 -5.00 -10.82 -8.31
C ILE A 150 -5.35 -9.34 -8.46
N VAL A 151 -4.35 -8.50 -8.80
CA VAL A 151 -4.57 -7.06 -9.01
C VAL A 151 -5.58 -6.83 -10.13
N LEU A 152 -5.40 -7.50 -11.27
CA LEU A 152 -6.32 -7.40 -12.42
C LEU A 152 -7.74 -7.88 -12.05
N LEU A 153 -7.86 -9.04 -11.40
CA LEU A 153 -9.16 -9.56 -10.99
C LEU A 153 -9.89 -8.61 -10.03
N LEU A 154 -9.19 -8.07 -9.04
CA LEU A 154 -9.79 -7.13 -8.08
C LEU A 154 -10.17 -5.80 -8.76
N SER A 155 -9.38 -5.31 -9.71
CA SER A 155 -9.70 -4.11 -10.49
C SER A 155 -11.04 -4.28 -11.21
N ARG A 156 -11.21 -5.39 -11.95
CA ARG A 156 -12.47 -5.70 -12.64
C ARG A 156 -13.66 -5.87 -11.71
N LEU A 157 -13.49 -6.65 -10.63
CA LEU A 157 -14.57 -6.90 -9.68
C LEU A 157 -15.02 -5.62 -8.96
N THR A 158 -14.12 -4.66 -8.78
CA THR A 158 -14.42 -3.39 -8.10
C THR A 158 -14.96 -2.31 -9.04
N GLY A 159 -15.16 -2.60 -10.32
CA GLY A 159 -15.64 -1.63 -11.32
C GLY A 159 -14.57 -0.66 -11.80
N HIS A 160 -13.29 -0.98 -11.57
CA HIS A 160 -12.14 -0.24 -12.11
C HIS A 160 -11.64 -0.87 -13.42
N ASP A 161 -12.31 -1.88 -13.96
CA ASP A 161 -11.92 -2.61 -15.18
C ASP A 161 -10.42 -2.94 -15.20
N ASP A 162 -9.70 -2.56 -16.25
CA ASP A 162 -8.27 -2.78 -16.42
C ASP A 162 -7.46 -1.49 -16.12
N THR A 163 -8.04 -0.52 -15.39
CA THR A 163 -7.38 0.76 -15.10
C THR A 163 -6.23 0.65 -14.11
N TRP A 164 -6.24 -0.34 -13.21
CA TRP A 164 -5.13 -0.56 -12.29
C TRP A 164 -3.91 -1.07 -13.04
N SER A 165 -2.74 -0.53 -12.69
CA SER A 165 -1.46 -0.97 -13.26
C SER A 165 -1.15 -2.42 -12.88
N ILE A 166 -1.39 -3.37 -13.80
CA ILE A 166 -1.23 -4.82 -13.58
C ILE A 166 0.18 -5.21 -13.12
N ASN A 167 1.20 -4.52 -13.63
CA ASN A 167 2.61 -4.77 -13.31
C ASN A 167 3.06 -4.12 -12.00
N LYS A 168 2.30 -3.15 -11.47
CA LYS A 168 2.66 -2.44 -10.24
C LYS A 168 1.96 -3.06 -9.02
N PRO A 169 2.65 -3.18 -7.87
CA PRO A 169 2.01 -3.62 -6.65
C PRO A 169 0.91 -2.67 -6.17
N GLN A 170 -0.26 -3.21 -5.83
CA GLN A 170 -1.37 -2.43 -5.27
C GLN A 170 -1.37 -2.51 -3.73
N VAL A 171 -1.48 -1.37 -3.05
CA VAL A 171 -1.54 -1.31 -1.58
C VAL A 171 -2.96 -1.01 -1.12
N PHE A 172 -3.49 -1.88 -0.26
CA PHE A 172 -4.80 -1.77 0.36
C PHE A 172 -4.66 -1.38 1.83
N PHE A 173 -5.63 -0.59 2.29
CA PHE A 173 -5.65 -0.04 3.62
C PHE A 173 -6.78 -0.64 4.44
N ARG A 174 -6.58 -0.76 5.75
CA ARG A 174 -7.64 -1.10 6.69
C ARG A 174 -8.76 -0.04 6.58
N PRO A 175 -10.05 -0.42 6.49
CA PRO A 175 -10.66 -1.70 6.89
C PRO A 175 -10.69 -2.81 5.83
N PHE A 176 -9.98 -2.69 4.71
CA PHE A 176 -9.92 -3.72 3.65
C PHE A 176 -11.28 -4.06 3.05
N ARG A 177 -12.09 -3.04 2.76
CA ARG A 177 -13.44 -3.19 2.20
C ARG A 177 -13.44 -4.01 0.92
N THR A 178 -12.48 -3.77 0.04
CA THR A 178 -12.30 -4.55 -1.20
C THR A 178 -12.21 -6.04 -0.91
N PHE A 179 -11.47 -6.44 0.12
CA PHE A 179 -11.30 -7.85 0.42
C PHE A 179 -12.56 -8.43 1.04
N TYR A 180 -13.25 -7.69 1.91
CA TYR A 180 -14.46 -8.18 2.57
C TYR A 180 -15.64 -8.30 1.59
N TYR A 181 -15.99 -7.22 0.90
CA TYR A 181 -17.20 -7.18 0.06
C TYR A 181 -17.08 -8.03 -1.21
N PHE A 182 -15.86 -8.15 -1.77
CA PHE A 182 -15.64 -8.90 -3.01
C PHE A 182 -15.14 -10.35 -2.78
N LEU A 183 -14.93 -10.78 -1.53
CA LEU A 183 -14.56 -12.18 -1.23
C LEU A 183 -15.54 -13.20 -1.84
N PRO A 184 -16.88 -13.01 -1.78
CA PRO A 184 -17.82 -13.95 -2.39
C PRO A 184 -17.62 -14.11 -3.91
N GLN A 185 -17.37 -13.00 -4.62
CA GLN A 185 -17.11 -12.97 -6.06
C GLN A 185 -15.76 -13.63 -6.37
N VAL A 186 -14.72 -13.32 -5.59
CA VAL A 186 -13.40 -13.95 -5.75
C VAL A 186 -13.48 -15.47 -5.53
N LYS A 187 -14.27 -15.94 -4.56
CA LYS A 187 -14.52 -17.38 -4.35
C LYS A 187 -15.27 -18.03 -5.52
N LYS A 188 -16.17 -17.31 -6.19
CA LYS A 188 -16.80 -17.79 -7.45
C LYS A 188 -15.74 -17.95 -8.54
N CYS A 189 -14.90 -16.94 -8.75
CA CYS A 189 -13.78 -16.98 -9.69
C CYS A 189 -12.84 -18.16 -9.40
N LEU A 190 -12.48 -18.38 -8.13
CA LEU A 190 -11.65 -19.49 -7.71
C LEU A 190 -12.27 -20.85 -8.08
N ARG A 191 -13.57 -21.05 -7.84
CA ARG A 191 -14.27 -22.30 -8.22
C ARG A 191 -14.23 -22.55 -9.72
N ILE A 192 -14.36 -21.50 -10.54
CA ILE A 192 -14.27 -21.63 -12.00
C ILE A 192 -12.85 -22.05 -12.40
N LEU A 193 -11.82 -21.39 -11.85
CA LEU A 193 -10.42 -21.74 -12.10
C LEU A 193 -10.09 -23.16 -11.61
N GLU A 194 -10.64 -23.60 -10.49
CA GLU A 194 -10.47 -24.96 -9.99
C GLU A 194 -11.10 -26.01 -10.92
N LYS A 195 -12.26 -25.69 -11.50
CA LYS A 195 -12.91 -26.55 -12.50
C LYS A 195 -12.08 -26.67 -13.79
N ARG A 196 -11.48 -25.56 -14.25
CA ARG A 196 -10.69 -25.50 -15.48
C ARG A 196 -9.28 -26.10 -15.31
N TRP A 197 -8.58 -25.71 -14.24
CA TRP A 197 -7.14 -25.93 -14.07
C TRP A 197 -6.78 -26.87 -12.91
N GLY A 198 -7.76 -27.32 -12.11
CA GLY A 198 -7.51 -28.14 -10.93
C GLY A 198 -6.76 -29.45 -11.24
N LYS A 199 -7.05 -30.08 -12.38
CA LYS A 199 -6.38 -31.31 -12.84
C LYS A 199 -4.94 -31.05 -13.28
N ALA A 200 -4.73 -30.05 -14.15
CA ALA A 200 -3.41 -29.66 -14.64
C ALA A 200 -2.46 -29.23 -13.52
N ASN A 201 -2.99 -28.63 -12.45
CA ASN A 201 -2.22 -28.28 -11.27
C ASN A 201 -1.80 -29.50 -10.43
N ALA A 202 -2.64 -30.55 -10.35
CA ALA A 202 -2.35 -31.76 -9.59
C ALA A 202 -1.33 -32.67 -10.27
N GLU A 203 -1.31 -32.67 -11.60
CA GLU A 203 -0.39 -33.47 -12.43
C GLU A 203 1.01 -32.84 -12.55
N GLY A 204 1.25 -31.70 -11.88
CA GLY A 204 2.59 -31.14 -11.71
C GLY A 204 3.26 -30.72 -13.02
N SER A 205 2.50 -30.23 -14.02
CA SER A 205 3.10 -29.75 -15.27
C SER A 205 4.17 -28.67 -14.99
N VAL A 206 5.41 -29.06 -15.23
CA VAL A 206 6.67 -28.32 -15.02
C VAL A 206 6.85 -27.20 -16.04
N GLU A 207 5.95 -27.06 -17.01
CA GLU A 207 6.10 -26.12 -18.14
C GLU A 207 5.80 -24.64 -17.77
N ASN A 208 5.22 -24.39 -16.60
CA ASN A 208 4.50 -23.14 -16.32
C ASN A 208 5.38 -21.95 -15.87
N ALA A 209 6.66 -22.15 -15.54
CA ALA A 209 7.58 -21.04 -15.33
C ALA A 209 7.92 -20.32 -16.65
N THR A 210 7.98 -21.07 -17.76
CA THR A 210 8.29 -20.53 -19.09
C THR A 210 7.11 -19.82 -19.76
N ALA A 211 5.87 -20.13 -19.33
CA ALA A 211 4.68 -19.44 -19.81
C ALA A 211 4.61 -17.99 -19.29
N VAL A 212 5.03 -17.74 -18.04
CA VAL A 212 5.12 -16.37 -17.48
C VAL A 212 6.13 -15.54 -18.25
N GLU A 213 7.31 -16.09 -18.53
CA GLU A 213 8.32 -15.41 -19.34
C GLU A 213 7.82 -15.13 -20.77
N ARG A 214 7.04 -16.04 -21.37
CA ARG A 214 6.48 -15.83 -22.71
C ARG A 214 5.31 -14.85 -22.75
N ILE A 215 4.46 -14.83 -21.73
CA ILE A 215 3.31 -13.91 -21.65
C ILE A 215 3.79 -12.51 -21.28
N GLN A 216 4.69 -12.40 -20.29
CA GLN A 216 5.31 -11.12 -19.94
C GLN A 216 6.11 -10.55 -21.12
N ALA A 217 6.92 -11.37 -21.80
CA ALA A 217 7.68 -10.91 -22.97
C ALA A 217 6.80 -10.55 -24.17
N LYS A 218 5.61 -11.13 -24.32
CA LYS A 218 4.66 -10.73 -25.37
C LYS A 218 3.96 -9.41 -25.02
N LEU A 219 3.53 -9.26 -23.78
CA LEU A 219 2.86 -8.06 -23.30
C LEU A 219 3.80 -6.83 -23.29
N ASP A 220 5.07 -7.02 -22.92
CA ASP A 220 6.09 -5.97 -22.95
C ASP A 220 6.40 -5.49 -24.38
N VAL A 221 6.19 -6.34 -25.39
CA VAL A 221 6.33 -5.98 -26.81
C VAL A 221 5.11 -5.19 -27.31
N GLU A 222 3.91 -5.57 -26.87
CA GLU A 222 2.65 -4.93 -27.27
C GLU A 222 2.47 -3.54 -26.63
N ILE A 223 2.78 -3.40 -25.33
CA ILE A 223 2.76 -2.12 -24.61
C ILE A 223 3.85 -1.16 -25.14
N LYS A 224 5.01 -1.69 -25.52
CA LYS A 224 6.09 -0.90 -26.12
C LYS A 224 5.75 -0.43 -27.54
N ALA A 225 4.83 -1.11 -28.23
CA ALA A 225 4.34 -0.69 -29.54
C ALA A 225 3.27 0.42 -29.43
N GLU A 226 2.47 0.40 -28.36
CA GLU A 226 1.41 1.38 -28.11
C GLU A 226 1.95 2.72 -27.57
N LEU A 227 3.08 2.70 -26.83
CA LEU A 227 3.80 3.89 -26.34
C LEU A 227 4.53 4.73 -27.40
N VAL A 228 4.51 4.34 -28.69
CA VAL A 228 5.18 5.09 -29.79
C VAL A 228 4.23 6.11 -30.45
N ILE A 229 2.95 6.15 -30.06
CA ILE A 229 1.96 7.09 -30.58
C ILE A 229 1.38 7.82 -29.38
N GLU A 230 2.00 8.91 -28.93
CA GLU A 230 1.42 10.09 -28.25
C GLU A 230 2.59 10.88 -27.60
N GLU A 231 3.19 11.80 -28.36
CA GLU A 231 3.90 12.95 -27.78
C GLU A 231 3.56 14.18 -28.60
N ASP A 232 2.73 15.06 -28.04
CA ASP A 232 2.87 16.52 -28.16
C ASP A 232 1.88 17.20 -27.18
N ALA A 233 2.34 17.45 -25.95
CA ALA A 233 1.90 18.59 -25.15
C ALA A 233 2.91 18.84 -24.02
N ASN A 234 3.69 19.88 -24.25
CA ASN A 234 4.62 20.53 -23.33
C ASN A 234 3.86 21.27 -22.22
N GLU A 235 4.20 21.08 -20.95
CA GLU A 235 4.10 22.14 -19.94
C GLU A 235 4.98 21.87 -18.72
N ASN A 236 5.69 22.92 -18.30
CA ASN A 236 6.55 22.96 -17.12
C ASN A 236 5.68 23.00 -15.85
N ASP A 237 5.92 22.14 -14.87
CA ASP A 237 5.65 22.53 -13.48
C ASP A 237 6.53 21.78 -12.46
N THR A 238 6.92 22.55 -11.45
CA THR A 238 7.84 22.29 -10.37
C THR A 238 7.43 21.15 -9.44
N GLY A 239 8.44 20.38 -9.00
CA GLY A 239 8.25 19.19 -8.19
C GLY A 239 7.76 19.44 -6.77
N ASP A 240 6.68 18.75 -6.41
CA ASP A 240 6.34 18.38 -5.04
C ASP A 240 6.03 16.87 -5.01
N ILE A 241 6.74 16.13 -4.16
CA ILE A 241 6.57 14.67 -4.01
C ILE A 241 5.46 14.46 -2.99
N SER A 242 4.23 14.65 -3.44
CA SER A 242 3.03 14.26 -2.73
C SER A 242 2.82 12.76 -2.91
N ASP A 243 2.87 12.02 -1.80
CA ASP A 243 2.33 10.67 -1.68
C ASP A 243 0.88 10.75 -2.20
N PRO A 244 0.46 9.99 -3.24
CA PRO A 244 -0.92 10.00 -3.63
C PRO A 244 -1.72 9.34 -2.50
N GLU A 245 -2.23 10.16 -1.59
CA GLU A 245 -3.49 9.87 -0.93
C GLU A 245 -4.54 9.83 -2.05
N SER A 246 -4.61 8.68 -2.73
CA SER A 246 -5.78 8.33 -3.52
C SER A 246 -6.93 8.33 -2.53
N GLU A 247 -7.68 9.42 -2.51
CA GLU A 247 -8.99 9.42 -1.92
C GLU A 247 -9.73 8.23 -2.52
N ASP A 248 -10.02 7.23 -1.69
CA ASP A 248 -10.95 6.14 -1.97
C ASP A 248 -12.37 6.75 -2.10
N GLY A 249 -12.55 7.60 -3.09
CA GLY A 249 -13.84 7.94 -3.64
C GLY A 249 -14.33 6.70 -4.37
N PHE A 250 -15.09 5.86 -3.66
CA PHE A 250 -16.01 4.92 -4.28
C PHE A 250 -16.97 5.74 -5.14
N ALA A 251 -16.59 6.03 -6.39
CA ALA A 251 -17.55 6.31 -7.43
C ALA A 251 -18.35 5.01 -7.61
N LEU A 252 -19.46 4.89 -6.88
CA LEU A 252 -20.54 4.01 -7.29
C LEU A 252 -21.04 4.60 -8.62
N ASN A 253 -20.39 4.23 -9.71
CA ASN A 253 -20.97 4.36 -11.03
C ASN A 253 -22.22 3.46 -10.98
N ASP A 254 -23.38 4.09 -10.77
CA ASP A 254 -24.71 3.46 -10.66
C ASP A 254 -25.13 2.69 -11.93
N ASP A 255 -24.28 2.70 -12.97
CA ASP A 255 -24.53 2.12 -14.29
C ASP A 255 -23.69 0.85 -14.57
N VAL A 256 -22.78 0.46 -13.68
CA VAL A 256 -21.98 -0.78 -13.84
C VAL A 256 -22.47 -1.80 -12.81
N GLY A 257 -23.38 -2.67 -13.24
CA GLY A 257 -23.82 -3.81 -12.44
C GLY A 257 -22.63 -4.68 -11.98
N PRO A 258 -22.79 -5.52 -10.94
CA PRO A 258 -21.71 -6.37 -10.46
C PRO A 258 -21.19 -7.25 -11.60
N MET A 259 -19.92 -7.04 -11.99
CA MET A 259 -19.20 -7.77 -13.04
C MET A 259 -19.39 -9.29 -12.86
N ASP A 260 -19.74 -9.99 -13.93
CA ASP A 260 -19.92 -11.44 -13.87
C ASP A 260 -18.58 -12.13 -13.58
N PRO A 261 -18.51 -13.10 -12.64
CA PRO A 261 -17.26 -13.79 -12.31
C PRO A 261 -16.59 -14.50 -13.48
N GLU A 262 -17.34 -14.96 -14.49
CA GLU A 262 -16.77 -15.59 -15.68
C GLU A 262 -16.07 -14.56 -16.59
N GLU A 263 -16.62 -13.35 -16.66
CA GLU A 263 -16.05 -12.23 -17.40
C GLU A 263 -14.82 -11.67 -16.68
N ALA A 264 -14.88 -11.55 -15.35
CA ALA A 264 -13.77 -11.05 -14.55
C ALA A 264 -12.49 -11.90 -14.69
N ILE A 265 -12.63 -13.22 -14.86
CA ILE A 265 -11.50 -14.13 -15.07
C ILE A 265 -11.04 -14.22 -16.53
N ALA A 266 -11.75 -13.62 -17.49
CA ALA A 266 -11.41 -13.75 -18.90
C ALA A 266 -10.02 -13.19 -19.22
N GLY A 267 -9.31 -13.83 -20.13
CA GLY A 267 -7.97 -13.41 -20.56
C GLY A 267 -6.84 -14.28 -19.97
N GLU A 268 -5.70 -14.24 -20.64
CA GLU A 268 -4.58 -15.18 -20.43
C GLU A 268 -3.95 -15.07 -19.03
N ILE A 269 -3.94 -13.87 -18.45
CA ILE A 269 -3.34 -13.61 -17.13
C ILE A 269 -4.20 -14.24 -16.02
N THR A 270 -5.50 -13.99 -16.05
CA THR A 270 -6.47 -14.39 -15.01
C THR A 270 -7.00 -15.82 -15.20
N ASP A 271 -7.04 -16.34 -16.43
CA ASP A 271 -7.41 -17.72 -16.74
C ASP A 271 -6.18 -18.63 -16.89
N SER A 272 -5.43 -18.79 -15.79
CA SER A 272 -4.19 -19.58 -15.80
C SER A 272 -4.00 -20.43 -14.54
N VAL A 273 -3.11 -21.43 -14.62
CA VAL A 273 -2.70 -22.25 -13.45
C VAL A 273 -2.05 -21.38 -12.36
N ILE A 274 -1.38 -20.30 -12.75
CA ILE A 274 -0.75 -19.36 -11.82
C ILE A 274 -1.80 -18.52 -11.12
N ALA A 275 -2.78 -18.01 -11.86
CA ALA A 275 -3.94 -17.33 -11.27
C ALA A 275 -4.62 -18.23 -10.24
N LEU A 276 -4.85 -19.51 -10.57
CA LEU A 276 -5.40 -20.48 -9.62
C LEU A 276 -4.58 -20.58 -8.33
N ARG A 277 -3.25 -20.75 -8.41
CA ARG A 277 -2.38 -20.87 -7.23
C ARG A 277 -2.40 -19.59 -6.37
N ASN A 278 -2.28 -18.43 -7.01
CA ASN A 278 -2.26 -17.14 -6.34
C ASN A 278 -3.61 -16.87 -5.67
N LEU A 279 -4.72 -17.15 -6.35
CA LEU A 279 -6.06 -16.89 -5.85
C LEU A 279 -6.43 -17.79 -4.67
N ARG A 280 -5.96 -19.06 -4.65
CA ARG A 280 -6.06 -19.92 -3.45
C ARG A 280 -5.40 -19.28 -2.24
N LYS A 281 -4.16 -18.81 -2.40
CA LYS A 281 -3.41 -18.19 -1.30
C LYS A 281 -4.04 -16.86 -0.86
N TYR A 282 -4.58 -16.08 -1.79
CA TYR A 282 -5.34 -14.88 -1.50
C TYR A 282 -6.60 -15.17 -0.67
N VAL A 283 -7.44 -16.11 -1.12
CA VAL A 283 -8.68 -16.47 -0.40
C VAL A 283 -8.34 -16.97 1.00
N GLN A 284 -7.35 -17.87 1.11
CA GLN A 284 -6.87 -18.35 2.40
C GLN A 284 -6.44 -17.18 3.31
N PHE A 285 -5.62 -16.27 2.80
CA PHE A 285 -5.15 -15.12 3.56
C PHE A 285 -6.30 -14.25 4.07
N VAL A 286 -7.26 -13.92 3.20
CA VAL A 286 -8.41 -13.06 3.54
C VAL A 286 -9.29 -13.73 4.59
N GLU A 287 -9.59 -15.02 4.43
CA GLU A 287 -10.40 -15.77 5.40
C GLU A 287 -9.73 -15.89 6.77
N GLU A 288 -8.42 -16.12 6.82
CA GLU A 288 -7.71 -16.32 8.08
C GLU A 288 -7.37 -15.01 8.80
N ASN A 289 -7.16 -13.90 8.07
CA ASN A 289 -6.55 -12.69 8.64
C ASN A 289 -7.41 -11.43 8.53
N ILE A 290 -8.35 -11.37 7.58
CA ILE A 290 -9.18 -10.17 7.35
C ILE A 290 -10.59 -10.41 7.86
N MET A 291 -11.22 -11.54 7.50
CA MET A 291 -12.58 -11.88 7.93
C MET A 291 -12.76 -11.88 9.46
N PRO A 292 -11.83 -12.40 10.28
CA PRO A 292 -12.03 -12.42 11.72
C PRO A 292 -12.11 -11.02 12.34
N ASP A 293 -11.49 -10.02 11.71
CA ASP A 293 -11.58 -8.64 12.19
C ASP A 293 -12.97 -8.04 11.90
N TRP A 294 -13.57 -8.37 10.76
CA TRP A 294 -14.95 -7.97 10.40
C TRP A 294 -15.99 -8.70 11.26
N GLU A 295 -15.82 -10.00 11.48
CA GLU A 295 -16.69 -10.79 12.35
C GLU A 295 -16.66 -10.27 13.80
N LYS A 296 -15.48 -9.95 14.33
CA LYS A 296 -15.35 -9.31 15.65
C LYS A 296 -16.08 -7.97 15.70
N ALA A 297 -15.96 -7.15 14.65
CA ALA A 297 -16.67 -5.87 14.60
C ALA A 297 -18.20 -6.06 14.63
N ALA A 298 -18.72 -7.06 13.92
CA ALA A 298 -20.15 -7.38 13.88
C ALA A 298 -20.74 -7.80 15.25
N THR A 299 -19.92 -8.36 16.16
CA THR A 299 -20.41 -8.75 17.50
C THR A 299 -20.71 -7.57 18.43
N ASN A 300 -20.39 -6.33 18.03
CA ASN A 300 -20.59 -5.08 18.80
C ASN A 300 -20.11 -5.15 20.27
N THR A 301 -19.08 -5.94 20.54
CA THR A 301 -18.53 -6.16 21.89
C THR A 301 -17.60 -5.04 22.37
N HIS A 302 -17.24 -4.11 21.47
CA HIS A 302 -16.24 -3.09 21.74
C HIS A 302 -16.87 -1.74 22.11
N ARG A 303 -16.61 -1.26 23.33
CA ARG A 303 -17.04 0.07 23.82
C ARG A 303 -16.27 1.23 23.16
N ARG A 304 -15.11 0.96 22.57
CA ARG A 304 -14.26 1.95 21.90
C ARG A 304 -13.76 1.35 20.59
N VAL A 305 -14.00 2.06 19.49
CA VAL A 305 -13.58 1.67 18.14
C VAL A 305 -12.70 2.77 17.56
N ARG A 306 -11.77 2.40 16.66
CA ARG A 306 -10.99 3.40 15.93
C ARG A 306 -11.88 4.02 14.85
N PHE A 307 -11.68 5.31 14.57
CA PHE A 307 -12.45 5.99 13.53
C PHE A 307 -12.34 5.31 12.16
N LEU A 308 -11.16 4.83 11.77
CA LEU A 308 -10.95 4.09 10.52
C LEU A 308 -11.69 2.75 10.46
N ASP A 309 -11.99 2.16 11.62
CA ASP A 309 -12.70 0.87 11.71
C ASP A 309 -14.22 1.06 11.73
N LEU A 310 -14.72 2.30 11.78
CA LEU A 310 -16.15 2.60 11.91
C LEU A 310 -16.99 1.91 10.81
N TYR A 311 -16.46 1.86 9.59
CA TYR A 311 -17.07 1.18 8.44
C TYR A 311 -17.24 -0.33 8.59
N MET A 312 -16.59 -0.95 9.58
CA MET A 312 -16.77 -2.37 9.87
C MET A 312 -17.97 -2.62 10.79
N TYR A 313 -18.44 -1.58 11.50
CA TYR A 313 -19.54 -1.66 12.46
C TYR A 313 -20.89 -1.22 11.87
N PHE A 314 -20.86 -0.39 10.82
CA PHE A 314 -22.07 0.12 10.17
C PHE A 314 -22.11 -0.37 8.73
N GLN A 315 -23.20 -1.05 8.38
CA GLN A 315 -23.46 -1.45 7.01
C GLN A 315 -23.93 -0.23 6.19
N PRO A 316 -23.56 -0.13 4.90
CA PRO A 316 -24.14 0.88 4.01
C PRO A 316 -25.66 0.84 4.06
N GLY A 317 -26.28 1.95 4.44
CA GLY A 317 -27.75 2.08 4.59
C GLY A 317 -28.28 2.02 6.02
N GLU A 318 -27.44 1.74 7.02
CA GLU A 318 -27.82 1.89 8.44
C GLU A 318 -27.76 3.36 8.86
N LEU A 319 -28.85 3.86 9.46
CA LEU A 319 -28.92 5.21 10.02
C LEU A 319 -28.31 5.25 11.42
N LEU A 320 -27.43 6.23 11.65
CA LEU A 320 -26.78 6.51 12.94
C LEU A 320 -27.68 7.27 13.91
#